data_AF-A0A8T4SMU8-F1
#
_entry.id   AF-A0A8T4SMU8-F1
#
_cell.length_a   1.000
_cell.length_b   1.000
_cell.length_c   1.000
_cell.angle_alpha   90.00
_cell.angle_beta   90.00
_cell.angle_gamma   90.00
#
_symmetry.space_group_name_H-M   'P 1'
#
loop_
_entity.id
_entity.type
_entity.pdbx_description
1 polymer ?
#
loop_
_entity_poly.entity_id
_entity_poly.type
_entity_poly.pdbx_seq_one_letter_code
_entity_poly.pdbx_strand_id
1 'polypeptide(L)'
;MTAAQNRCVECDDIIANPVCPNCLAAQMMVMVGEYDQNLVNCVKGISIEGDITCIICNERMGLCAHCFSKDIYCILSEKNQKISKEFLQRFDFDLRKELI
;
A
#
# COMPACT_ATOMS: atom_id res chain seq x y z
N MET A 1 -10.05 -11.03 -27.60
CA MET A 1 -9.14 -10.12 -26.88
C MET A 1 -9.77 -9.82 -25.54
N THR A 2 -9.37 -10.53 -24.50
CA THR A 2 -9.84 -10.28 -23.12
C THR A 2 -9.29 -8.92 -22.69
N ALA A 3 -10.18 -7.99 -22.32
CA ALA A 3 -9.76 -6.72 -21.74
C ALA A 3 -8.95 -7.01 -20.48
N ALA A 4 -7.72 -6.47 -20.39
CA ALA A 4 -6.94 -6.51 -19.17
C ALA A 4 -7.80 -5.93 -18.04
N GLN A 5 -8.11 -6.75 -17.05
CA GLN A 5 -8.90 -6.30 -15.92
C GLN A 5 -7.91 -5.55 -15.02
N ASN A 6 -7.89 -4.23 -15.15
CA ASN A 6 -7.10 -3.35 -14.31
C ASN A 6 -7.67 -3.31 -12.89
N ARG A 7 -7.85 -4.47 -12.26
CA ARG A 7 -8.54 -4.67 -10.99
C ARG A 7 -7.62 -5.22 -9.93
N CYS A 8 -7.90 -4.85 -8.69
CA CYS A 8 -7.24 -5.37 -7.51
C CYS A 8 -7.64 -6.83 -7.28
N VAL A 9 -6.68 -7.71 -7.02
CA VAL A 9 -6.97 -9.12 -6.71
C VAL A 9 -7.65 -9.32 -5.36
N GLU A 10 -7.55 -8.35 -4.45
CA GLU A 10 -8.12 -8.43 -3.10
C GLU A 10 -9.54 -7.83 -3.01
N CYS A 11 -9.76 -6.64 -3.57
CA CYS A 11 -11.04 -5.93 -3.47
C CYS A 11 -11.83 -5.83 -4.78
N ASP A 12 -11.30 -6.36 -5.89
CA ASP A 12 -11.86 -6.27 -7.24
C ASP A 12 -12.05 -4.83 -7.79
N ASP A 13 -11.63 -3.79 -7.05
CA ASP A 13 -11.71 -2.40 -7.52
C ASP A 13 -10.71 -2.08 -8.63
N ILE A 14 -11.06 -1.10 -9.46
CA ILE A 14 -10.18 -0.61 -10.52
C ILE A 14 -8.96 0.08 -9.92
N ILE A 15 -7.77 -0.37 -10.30
CA ILE A 15 -6.50 0.28 -9.96
C ILE A 15 -6.30 1.46 -10.91
N ALA A 16 -6.74 2.64 -10.48
CA ALA A 16 -6.60 3.89 -11.23
C ALA A 16 -5.20 4.52 -11.13
N ASN A 17 -4.45 4.22 -10.05
CA ASN A 17 -3.09 4.69 -9.83
C ASN A 17 -2.16 3.49 -9.61
N PRO A 18 -1.49 2.97 -10.66
CA PRO A 18 -0.72 1.75 -10.56
C PRO A 18 0.68 2.01 -9.97
N VAL A 19 0.77 2.06 -8.65
CA VAL A 19 2.04 2.02 -7.92
C VAL A 19 2.11 0.68 -7.19
N CYS A 20 3.11 -0.15 -7.51
CA CYS A 20 3.22 -1.47 -6.90
C CYS A 20 3.52 -1.38 -5.40
N PRO A 21 3.19 -2.42 -4.62
CA PRO A 21 3.48 -2.45 -3.20
C PRO A 21 4.96 -2.21 -2.86
N ASN A 22 5.90 -2.63 -3.71
CA ASN A 22 7.33 -2.38 -3.49
C ASN A 22 7.67 -0.88 -3.55
N CYS A 23 7.23 -0.19 -4.60
CA CYS A 23 7.47 1.25 -4.74
C CYS A 23 6.70 2.08 -3.70
N LEU A 24 5.50 1.63 -3.32
CA LEU A 24 4.71 2.28 -2.29
C LEU A 24 5.33 2.06 -0.89
N ALA A 25 5.78 0.84 -0.59
CA ALA A 25 6.49 0.52 0.64
C ALA A 25 7.76 1.36 0.79
N ALA A 26 8.51 1.60 -0.28
CA ALA A 26 9.69 2.47 -0.25
C ALA A 26 9.37 3.88 0.27
N GLN A 27 8.25 4.46 -0.18
CA GLN A 27 7.81 5.77 0.29
C GLN A 27 7.33 5.73 1.76
N MET A 28 6.59 4.67 2.12
CA MET A 28 6.12 4.46 3.49
C MET A 28 7.28 4.24 4.46
N MET A 29 8.33 3.52 4.07
CA MET A 29 9.53 3.28 4.87
C MET A 29 10.26 4.59 5.22
N VAL A 30 10.38 5.51 4.26
CA VAL A 30 10.96 6.85 4.51
C VAL A 30 10.15 7.55 5.59
N MET A 31 8.83 7.60 5.44
CA MET A 31 7.95 8.22 6.43
C MET A 31 8.07 7.56 7.79
N VAL A 32 7.92 6.24 7.88
CA VAL A 32 8.01 5.52 9.16
C VAL A 32 9.37 5.73 9.81
N GLY A 33 10.45 5.77 9.03
CA GLY A 33 11.80 6.03 9.52
C GLY A 33 12.04 7.44 10.08
N GLU A 34 11.22 8.43 9.71
CA GLU A 34 11.24 9.77 10.35
C GLU A 34 10.74 9.71 11.80
N TYR A 35 9.89 8.74 12.15
CA TYR A 35 9.28 8.63 13.48
C TYR A 35 9.88 7.48 14.31
N ASP A 36 10.13 6.32 13.70
CA ASP A 36 10.69 5.14 14.35
C ASP A 36 11.40 4.21 13.35
N GLN A 37 12.73 4.25 13.39
CA GLN A 37 13.59 3.40 12.56
C GLN A 37 13.40 1.90 12.80
N ASN A 38 12.97 1.48 13.99
CA ASN A 38 12.79 0.06 14.28
C ASN A 38 11.58 -0.54 13.56
N LEU A 39 10.59 0.30 13.23
CA LEU A 39 9.36 -0.11 12.54
C LEU A 39 9.49 -0.12 11.01
N VAL A 40 10.56 0.44 10.45
CA VAL A 40 10.81 0.43 9.00
C VAL A 40 10.81 -1.01 8.47
N ASN A 41 11.40 -1.95 9.20
CA ASN A 41 11.44 -3.37 8.84
C ASN A 41 10.06 -4.05 8.81
N CYS A 42 9.03 -3.43 9.38
CA CYS A 42 7.66 -3.91 9.33
C CYS A 42 6.95 -3.49 8.03
N VAL A 43 7.47 -2.49 7.33
CA VAL A 43 6.93 -2.00 6.06
C VAL A 43 7.65 -2.72 4.92
N LYS A 44 7.10 -3.85 4.49
CA LYS A 44 7.66 -4.63 3.38
C LYS A 44 6.69 -4.65 2.22
N GLY A 45 7.20 -4.35 1.03
CA GLY A 45 6.46 -4.56 -0.21
C GLY A 45 6.28 -6.06 -0.46
N ILE A 46 5.14 -6.41 -1.04
CA ILE A 46 4.84 -7.76 -1.52
C ILE A 46 4.62 -7.71 -3.03
N SER A 47 5.25 -8.62 -3.76
CA SER A 47 4.98 -8.74 -5.19
C SER A 47 3.78 -9.67 -5.37
N ILE A 48 2.68 -9.11 -5.85
CA ILE A 48 1.48 -9.85 -6.23
C ILE A 48 1.32 -9.63 -7.73
N GLU A 49 1.42 -10.70 -8.51
CA GLU A 49 1.25 -10.61 -9.96
C GLU A 49 -0.18 -10.24 -10.33
N GLY A 50 -0.31 -9.44 -11.38
CA GLY A 50 -1.58 -9.03 -11.97
C GLY A 50 -1.38 -8.50 -13.38
N ASP A 51 -2.47 -8.05 -14.01
CA ASP A 51 -2.47 -7.61 -15.40
C ASP A 51 -2.02 -6.15 -15.59
N ILE A 52 -1.64 -5.47 -14.51
CA ILE A 52 -1.27 -4.05 -14.51
C ILE A 52 0.23 -3.89 -14.26
N THR A 53 0.83 -2.89 -14.87
CA THR A 53 2.24 -2.53 -14.66
C THR A 53 2.36 -1.28 -13.80
N CYS A 54 3.27 -1.31 -12.83
CA CYS A 54 3.64 -0.16 -12.01
C CYS A 54 4.18 0.98 -12.86
N ILE A 55 3.70 2.20 -12.66
CA ILE A 55 4.17 3.40 -13.38
C ILE A 55 5.59 3.84 -13.00
N ILE A 56 6.14 3.33 -11.89
CA ILE A 56 7.45 3.72 -11.37
C ILE A 56 8.53 2.73 -11.82
N CYS A 57 8.32 1.43 -11.60
CA CYS A 57 9.32 0.39 -11.89
C CYS A 57 8.98 -0.52 -13.08
N ASN A 58 7.81 -0.37 -13.70
CA ASN A 58 7.30 -1.22 -14.78
C ASN A 58 7.10 -2.71 -14.44
N GLU A 59 7.22 -3.11 -13.18
CA GLU A 59 6.88 -4.48 -12.74
C GLU A 59 5.37 -4.72 -12.74
N ARG A 60 4.97 -5.97 -12.98
CA ARG A 60 3.57 -6.39 -12.88
C ARG A 60 3.08 -6.34 -11.43
N MET A 61 1.83 -5.96 -11.25
CA MET A 61 1.18 -5.82 -9.96
C MET A 61 -0.32 -6.15 -10.06
N GLY A 62 -0.85 -6.73 -8.98
CA GLY A 62 -2.28 -7.04 -8.82
C GLY A 62 -2.93 -6.40 -7.61
N LEU A 63 -2.18 -5.69 -6.75
CA LEU A 63 -2.71 -5.11 -5.52
C LEU A 63 -2.86 -3.59 -5.63
N CYS A 64 -4.00 -3.04 -5.24
CA CYS A 64 -4.21 -1.59 -5.21
C CYS A 64 -3.51 -0.93 -4.00
N ALA A 65 -3.29 0.38 -4.08
CA ALA A 65 -2.69 1.16 -3.01
C ALA A 65 -3.50 1.10 -1.70
N HIS A 66 -4.84 1.03 -1.80
CA HIS A 66 -5.73 0.92 -0.65
C HIS A 66 -5.46 -0.37 0.15
N CYS A 67 -5.60 -1.54 -0.48
CA CYS A 67 -5.41 -2.83 0.18
C CYS A 67 -4.01 -2.95 0.78
N PHE A 68 -2.97 -2.55 0.04
CA PHE A 68 -1.62 -2.55 0.59
C PHE A 68 -1.46 -1.62 1.80
N SER A 69 -2.00 -0.39 1.72
CA SER A 69 -1.92 0.57 2.83
C SER A 69 -2.69 0.09 4.06
N LYS A 70 -3.78 -0.67 3.87
CA LYS A 70 -4.55 -1.29 4.96
C LYS A 70 -3.69 -2.25 5.78
N ASP A 71 -2.97 -3.14 5.11
CA ASP A 71 -2.10 -4.12 5.77
C ASP A 71 -1.00 -3.41 6.56
N ILE A 72 -0.36 -2.40 5.96
CA ILE A 72 0.67 -1.61 6.63
C ILE A 72 0.08 -0.85 7.83
N TYR A 73 -1.09 -0.24 7.67
CA TYR A 73 -1.77 0.45 8.77
C TYR A 73 -2.06 -0.50 9.94
N CYS A 74 -2.61 -1.69 9.67
CA CYS A 74 -2.88 -2.69 10.71
C CYS A 74 -1.60 -3.05 11.48
N ILE A 75 -0.51 -3.37 10.77
CA ILE A 75 0.80 -3.69 11.38
C ILE A 75 1.32 -2.53 12.24
N LEU A 76 1.22 -1.29 11.75
CA LEU A 76 1.67 -0.12 12.50
C LEU A 76 0.77 0.18 13.70
N SER A 77 -0.55 -0.02 13.58
CA SER A 77 -1.52 0.24 14.64
C SER A 77 -1.34 -0.68 15.84
N GLU A 78 -0.97 -1.94 15.60
CA GLU A 78 -0.67 -2.93 16.65
C GLU A 78 0.62 -2.60 17.42
N LYS A 79 1.58 -1.94 16.77
CA LYS A 79 2.90 -1.66 17.35
C LYS A 79 3.02 -0.26 17.92
N ASN A 80 2.44 0.74 17.26
CA ASN A 80 2.54 2.14 17.63
C ASN A 80 1.38 2.96 17.06
N GLN A 81 0.36 3.19 17.90
CA GLN A 81 -0.84 3.94 17.53
C GLN A 81 -0.52 5.37 17.05
N LYS A 82 0.52 6.02 17.59
CA LYS A 82 0.89 7.39 17.19
C LYS A 82 1.33 7.43 15.73
N ILE A 83 2.19 6.50 15.32
CA ILE A 83 2.68 6.40 13.94
C ILE A 83 1.55 6.02 12.99
N SER A 84 0.65 5.14 13.40
CA SER A 84 -0.51 4.77 12.57
C SER A 84 -1.41 5.98 12.24
N LYS A 85 -1.54 6.95 13.16
CA LYS A 85 -2.29 8.19 12.90
C LYS A 85 -1.59 9.10 11.89
N GLU A 86 -0.27 9.24 12.01
CA GLU A 86 0.55 9.98 11.04
C GLU A 86 0.52 9.31 9.66
N PHE A 87 0.55 7.97 9.64
CA PHE A 87 0.40 7.18 8.42
C PHE A 87 -0.90 7.49 7.69
N LEU A 88 -2.05 7.48 8.38
CA LEU A 88 -3.35 7.81 7.79
C LEU A 88 -3.46 9.26 7.30
N GLN A 89 -2.58 10.18 7.70
CA GLN A 89 -2.57 11.53 7.14
C GLN A 89 -1.91 11.59 5.76
N ARG A 90 -0.95 10.70 5.50
CA ARG A 90 -0.16 10.70 4.26
C ARG A 90 -0.57 9.60 3.28
N PHE A 91 -1.06 8.47 3.79
CA PHE A 91 -1.40 7.26 3.05
C PHE A 91 -2.83 6.79 3.37
N ASP A 92 -3.79 7.72 3.37
CA ASP A 92 -5.20 7.39 3.63
C ASP A 92 -5.75 6.42 2.58
N PHE A 93 -5.65 6.75 1.28
CA PHE A 93 -6.21 5.91 0.20
C PHE A 93 -7.63 5.37 0.51
N ASP A 94 -8.50 6.20 1.10
CA ASP A 94 -9.85 5.83 1.56
C ASP A 94 -9.92 4.89 2.78
N LEU A 95 -8.82 4.57 3.45
CA LEU A 95 -8.77 3.71 4.65
C LEU A 95 -9.64 4.22 5.79
N ARG A 96 -9.72 5.54 6.00
CA ARG A 96 -10.57 6.11 7.07
C ARG A 96 -12.05 5.74 6.93
N LYS A 97 -12.54 5.44 5.73
CA LYS A 97 -13.94 5.03 5.52
C LYS A 97 -14.21 3.62 6.06
N GLU A 98 -13.18 2.79 6.20
CA GLU A 98 -13.30 1.41 6.69
C GLU A 98 -13.02 1.25 8.19
N LEU A 99 -12.43 2.26 8.82
CA LEU A 99 -12.04 2.24 10.23
C LEU A 99 -13.11 2.84 11.18
N ILE A 100 -14.23 3.31 10.64
CA ILE A 100 -15.34 3.97 11.37
C ILE A 100 -16.53 3.01 11.48
#